data_AF-A0A8H4EKA2-F1
#
_entry.id   AF-A0A8H4EKA2-F1
#
_cell.length_a   1.000
_cell.length_b   1.000
_cell.length_c   1.000
_cell.angle_alpha   90.00
_cell.angle_beta   90.00
_cell.angle_gamma   90.00
#
_symmetry.space_group_name_H-M   'P 1'
#
loop_
_entity.id
_entity.type
_entity.pdbx_description
1 polymer ?
#
loop_
_entity_poly.entity_id
_entity_poly.type
_entity_poly.pdbx_seq_one_letter_code
_entity_poly.pdbx_strand_id
1 'polypeptide(L)'
;METSVESPKPFKFDDVIDVETKETKSLKLEDYIIECRFYNRDFLIVCHDDECNILKFSNEKLKNQKWKLTDSIYCGAWDDIINCHINAKEKIMLHDRCGSLTQWRLNTLFEKQYQLDITRFRIERWHCIFNKNSTLLAVYLEEYIYVYLTENSILLSHCKVKKNILKLEFISLDEGEERLLLFFENDDLEIRDPYDLQPDSEKTMDQIFTRKIKNYYRIRALPTKSQIVEFLQKYEGGNYVGSKCDGSLVKWEVSNQRVIQAFLKEFNSNTWESIDCVKLNHKFINLIGEINGCDLLYNEDLIMFTSKGLFIWSIWQKYKKIRLRYFIRKDRVEDIKAYEKNLLPAPDFIYFILHNEQSYTEDNRYLFEELLNDYIDDNILMKLYGKELLKSYLTFKNYSYTITEKLFSKIFKEIEDDNFLVKIQSFDIVTFLFTKLTQFP
;
A
#
# COMPACT_ATOMS: atom_id res chain seq x y z
N MET A 1 -6.14 -28.50 60.14
CA MET A 1 -7.16 -28.03 59.19
C MET A 1 -6.50 -27.98 57.84
N GLU A 2 -6.65 -29.06 57.06
CA GLU A 2 -6.23 -29.08 55.66
C GLU A 2 -7.25 -28.25 54.88
N THR A 3 -6.83 -27.08 54.41
CA THR A 3 -7.60 -26.29 53.45
C THR A 3 -7.59 -27.04 52.13
N SER A 4 -8.68 -27.72 51.82
CA SER A 4 -8.94 -28.27 50.49
C SER A 4 -8.85 -27.14 49.48
N VAL A 5 -7.80 -27.14 48.67
CA VAL A 5 -7.69 -26.26 47.51
C VAL A 5 -8.72 -26.77 46.52
N GLU A 6 -9.86 -26.08 46.42
CA GLU A 6 -10.85 -26.36 45.37
C GLU A 6 -10.15 -26.27 44.01
N SER A 7 -10.20 -27.38 43.27
CA SER A 7 -9.72 -27.40 41.89
C SER A 7 -10.48 -26.34 41.09
N PRO A 8 -9.78 -25.45 40.35
CA PRO A 8 -10.45 -24.42 39.57
C PRO A 8 -11.46 -25.07 38.62
N LYS A 9 -12.68 -24.54 38.59
CA LYS A 9 -13.70 -24.99 37.64
C LYS A 9 -13.17 -24.81 36.21
N PRO A 10 -13.42 -25.77 35.30
CA PRO A 10 -13.02 -25.63 33.91
C PRO A 10 -13.70 -24.39 33.31
N PHE A 11 -12.92 -23.57 32.61
CA PHE A 11 -13.41 -22.39 31.90
C PHE A 11 -14.38 -22.79 30.79
N LYS A 12 -15.45 -22.02 30.62
CA LYS A 12 -16.34 -22.14 29.46
C LYS A 12 -15.83 -21.28 28.32
N PHE A 13 -16.23 -21.62 27.09
CA PHE A 13 -15.78 -20.98 25.87
C PHE A 13 -16.22 -19.51 25.73
N ASP A 14 -17.26 -19.10 26.47
CA ASP A 14 -17.86 -17.76 26.48
C ASP A 14 -17.52 -16.94 27.75
N ASP A 15 -16.52 -17.38 28.52
CA ASP A 15 -16.10 -16.71 29.75
C ASP A 15 -15.13 -15.54 29.47
N VAL A 16 -15.46 -14.36 30.00
CA VAL A 16 -14.54 -13.22 30.10
C VAL A 16 -13.87 -13.24 31.46
N ILE A 17 -12.54 -13.25 31.48
CA ILE A 17 -11.74 -13.32 32.70
C ILE A 17 -11.06 -11.97 32.93
N ASP A 18 -11.30 -11.39 34.09
CA ASP A 18 -10.51 -10.27 34.58
C ASP A 18 -9.18 -10.82 35.12
N VAL A 19 -8.07 -10.53 34.44
CA VAL A 19 -6.75 -11.11 34.75
C VAL A 19 -6.21 -10.66 36.11
N GLU A 20 -6.57 -9.46 36.57
CA GLU A 20 -6.10 -8.90 37.84
C GLU A 20 -6.85 -9.52 39.03
N THR A 21 -8.17 -9.58 38.94
CA THR A 21 -9.03 -10.06 40.03
C THR A 21 -9.29 -11.57 39.96
N LYS A 22 -9.00 -12.20 38.81
CA LYS A 22 -9.37 -13.58 38.46
C LYS A 22 -10.87 -13.85 38.51
N GLU A 23 -11.69 -12.79 38.45
CA GLU A 23 -13.14 -12.93 38.34
C GLU A 23 -13.50 -13.39 36.93
N THR A 24 -14.35 -14.41 36.86
CA THR A 24 -14.86 -14.97 35.60
C THR A 24 -16.33 -14.57 35.41
N LYS A 25 -16.66 -14.07 34.22
CA LYS A 25 -18.03 -13.76 33.82
C LYS A 25 -18.38 -14.44 32.50
N SER A 26 -19.33 -15.37 32.57
CA SER A 26 -19.96 -15.96 31.39
C SER A 26 -20.85 -14.93 30.71
N LEU A 27 -20.68 -14.77 29.40
CA LEU A 27 -21.52 -13.93 28.58
C LEU A 27 -22.87 -14.59 28.26
N LYS A 28 -22.98 -15.91 28.47
CA LYS A 28 -24.17 -16.73 28.18
C LYS A 28 -24.63 -16.59 26.73
N LEU A 29 -23.66 -16.63 25.82
CA LEU A 29 -23.96 -16.68 24.39
C LEU A 29 -24.41 -18.10 24.06
N GLU A 30 -25.58 -18.20 23.43
CA GLU A 30 -26.08 -19.49 22.90
C GLU A 30 -25.39 -19.84 21.58
N ASP A 31 -24.77 -18.85 20.93
CA ASP A 31 -24.10 -18.95 19.63
C ASP A 31 -22.64 -19.42 19.75
N TYR A 32 -22.12 -20.05 18.69
CA TYR A 32 -20.71 -20.40 18.55
C TYR A 32 -19.87 -19.15 18.26
N ILE A 33 -18.83 -18.92 19.06
CA ILE A 33 -17.92 -17.78 18.88
C ILE A 33 -16.80 -18.16 17.89
N ILE A 34 -16.63 -17.36 16.83
CA ILE A 34 -15.62 -17.56 15.78
C ILE A 34 -14.39 -16.73 16.08
N GLU A 35 -14.61 -15.46 16.40
CA GLU A 35 -13.57 -14.50 16.69
C GLU A 35 -14.07 -13.55 17.78
N CYS A 36 -13.18 -13.14 18.67
CA CYS A 36 -13.46 -12.07 19.61
C CYS A 36 -12.27 -11.10 19.69
N ARG A 37 -12.57 -9.82 19.89
CA ARG A 37 -11.54 -8.78 20.00
C ARG A 37 -12.00 -7.65 20.92
N PHE A 38 -11.11 -7.21 21.80
CA PHE A 38 -11.31 -5.98 22.57
C PHE A 38 -11.08 -4.74 21.70
N TYR A 39 -11.93 -3.74 21.86
CA TYR A 39 -11.93 -2.51 21.09
C TYR A 39 -12.30 -1.33 22.00
N ASN A 40 -11.39 -0.36 22.22
CA ASN A 40 -11.69 0.88 22.98
C ASN A 40 -12.50 0.69 24.29
N ARG A 41 -12.25 -0.41 25.03
CA ARG A 41 -12.98 -0.88 26.24
C ARG A 41 -14.31 -1.61 25.99
N ASP A 42 -14.79 -1.59 24.76
CA ASP A 42 -15.83 -2.48 24.27
C ASP A 42 -15.22 -3.83 23.85
N PHE A 43 -16.09 -4.80 23.64
CA PHE A 43 -15.77 -6.15 23.25
C PHE A 43 -16.62 -6.52 22.04
N LEU A 44 -15.97 -6.93 20.96
CA LEU A 44 -16.62 -7.36 19.72
C LEU A 44 -16.52 -8.87 19.63
N ILE A 45 -17.64 -9.50 19.28
CA ILE A 45 -17.76 -10.95 19.12
C ILE A 45 -18.35 -11.20 17.76
N VAL A 46 -17.68 -12.03 16.98
CA VAL A 46 -18.25 -12.64 15.78
C VAL A 46 -18.78 -13.99 16.22
N CYS A 47 -20.09 -14.16 16.21
CA CYS A 47 -20.75 -15.41 16.57
C CYS A 47 -21.58 -15.96 15.41
N HIS A 48 -21.83 -17.26 15.45
CA HIS A 48 -22.79 -17.87 14.56
C HIS A 48 -23.65 -18.93 15.24
N ASP A 49 -24.88 -19.03 14.76
CA ASP A 49 -25.68 -20.24 14.81
C ASP A 49 -25.94 -20.65 13.36
N ASP A 50 -27.14 -20.37 12.83
CA ASP A 50 -27.46 -20.41 11.39
C ASP A 50 -26.98 -19.14 10.64
N GLU A 51 -26.83 -18.04 11.37
CA GLU A 51 -26.53 -16.71 10.87
C GLU A 51 -25.23 -16.18 11.48
N CYS A 52 -24.39 -15.52 10.67
CA CYS A 52 -23.18 -14.86 11.15
C CYS A 52 -23.54 -13.46 11.67
N ASN A 53 -23.31 -13.22 12.95
CA ASN A 53 -23.62 -11.97 13.62
C ASN A 53 -22.36 -11.37 14.25
N ILE A 54 -22.22 -10.05 14.15
CA ILE A 54 -21.19 -9.31 14.88
C ILE A 54 -21.87 -8.55 16.00
N LEU A 55 -21.59 -8.97 17.23
CA LEU A 55 -22.13 -8.41 18.45
C LEU A 55 -21.12 -7.46 19.09
N LYS A 56 -21.58 -6.27 19.47
CA LYS A 56 -20.80 -5.29 20.20
C LYS A 56 -21.29 -5.18 21.63
N PHE A 57 -20.40 -5.46 22.59
CA PHE A 57 -20.63 -5.30 24.00
C PHE A 57 -19.88 -4.08 24.51
N SER A 58 -20.59 -3.12 25.09
CA SER A 58 -19.94 -1.99 25.76
C SER A 58 -19.91 -2.19 27.27
N ASN A 59 -18.90 -1.60 27.90
CA ASN A 59 -18.77 -1.55 29.35
C ASN A 59 -18.87 -0.09 29.82
N GLU A 60 -20.07 0.34 30.22
CA GLU A 60 -20.28 1.73 30.68
C GLU A 60 -19.46 2.07 31.94
N LYS A 61 -19.11 1.07 32.79
CA LYS A 61 -18.30 1.25 34.01
C LYS A 61 -17.56 -0.04 34.37
N LEU A 62 -16.23 -0.06 34.16
CA LEU A 62 -15.30 -1.14 34.59
C LEU A 62 -15.56 -1.68 36.00
N LYS A 63 -16.03 -0.83 36.93
CA LYS A 63 -16.31 -1.19 38.33
C LYS A 63 -17.61 -1.97 38.57
N ASN A 64 -18.58 -1.90 37.66
CA ASN A 64 -19.85 -2.63 37.81
C ASN A 64 -19.97 -3.82 36.85
N GLN A 65 -19.00 -3.98 35.91
CA GLN A 65 -18.78 -5.16 35.07
C GLN A 65 -20.10 -5.78 34.52
N LYS A 66 -21.04 -4.95 34.06
CA LYS A 66 -22.22 -5.40 33.32
C LYS A 66 -21.99 -5.04 31.86
N TRP A 67 -21.64 -6.04 31.07
CA TRP A 67 -21.56 -5.92 29.62
C TRP A 67 -22.98 -5.84 29.06
N LYS A 68 -23.23 -4.84 28.21
CA LYS A 68 -24.52 -4.68 27.52
C LYS A 68 -24.27 -4.77 26.02
N LEU A 69 -25.03 -5.63 25.35
CA LEU A 69 -25.10 -5.63 23.89
C LEU A 69 -25.63 -4.27 23.43
N THR A 70 -24.82 -3.51 22.71
CA THR A 70 -25.23 -2.20 22.17
C THR A 70 -25.71 -2.30 20.74
N ASP A 71 -25.03 -3.13 19.94
CA ASP A 71 -25.26 -3.22 18.51
C ASP A 71 -25.05 -4.66 18.03
N SER A 72 -25.76 -5.03 16.98
CA SER A 72 -25.61 -6.29 16.26
C SER A 72 -25.61 -6.02 14.75
N ILE A 73 -24.71 -6.65 14.01
CA ILE A 73 -24.69 -6.58 12.55
C ILE A 73 -24.84 -7.98 11.96
N TYR A 74 -25.91 -8.16 11.18
CA TYR A 74 -26.18 -9.38 10.44
C TYR A 74 -25.31 -9.47 9.19
N CYS A 75 -24.52 -10.53 9.07
CA CYS A 75 -23.52 -10.73 8.02
C CYS A 75 -23.93 -11.74 6.94
N GLY A 76 -25.11 -12.35 7.05
CA GLY A 76 -25.55 -13.42 6.16
C GLY A 76 -25.60 -14.77 6.86
N ALA A 77 -25.94 -15.82 6.09
CA ALA A 77 -25.90 -17.19 6.59
C ALA A 77 -24.46 -17.57 6.95
N TRP A 78 -24.28 -18.32 8.04
CA TRP A 78 -22.96 -18.77 8.49
C TRP A 78 -22.19 -19.51 7.39
N ASP A 79 -22.90 -20.39 6.68
CA ASP A 79 -22.34 -21.15 5.59
C ASP A 79 -21.85 -20.29 4.41
N ASP A 80 -22.13 -19.00 4.39
CA ASP A 80 -21.59 -18.11 3.38
C ASP A 80 -20.30 -17.40 3.83
N ILE A 81 -19.97 -17.32 5.12
CA ILE A 81 -18.79 -16.57 5.58
C ILE A 81 -17.60 -17.52 5.80
N ILE A 82 -16.51 -17.30 5.05
CA ILE A 82 -15.26 -18.07 5.21
C ILE A 82 -14.42 -17.49 6.33
N ASN A 83 -14.35 -16.17 6.43
CA ASN A 83 -13.53 -15.50 7.43
C ASN A 83 -14.05 -14.11 7.76
N CYS A 84 -13.86 -13.72 9.01
CA CYS A 84 -14.11 -12.40 9.53
C CYS A 84 -12.83 -11.90 10.18
N HIS A 85 -12.55 -10.61 10.02
CA HIS A 85 -11.44 -9.98 10.71
C HIS A 85 -11.79 -8.55 11.08
N ILE A 86 -11.55 -8.19 12.34
CA ILE A 86 -11.82 -6.84 12.85
C ILE A 86 -10.50 -6.15 13.10
N ASN A 87 -10.20 -5.06 12.39
CA ASN A 87 -8.91 -4.38 12.53
C ASN A 87 -8.90 -3.27 13.60
N ALA A 88 -7.70 -2.74 13.91
CA ALA A 88 -7.53 -1.69 14.92
C ALA A 88 -8.22 -0.36 14.58
N LYS A 89 -8.60 -0.14 13.31
CA LYS A 89 -9.29 1.05 12.81
C LYS A 89 -10.80 0.83 12.65
N GLU A 90 -11.38 -0.12 13.38
CA GLU A 90 -12.83 -0.41 13.39
C GLU A 90 -13.37 -0.90 12.04
N LYS A 91 -12.49 -1.43 11.21
CA LYS A 91 -12.86 -2.00 9.93
C LYS A 91 -13.08 -3.50 10.11
N ILE A 92 -14.30 -3.92 9.82
CA ILE A 92 -14.68 -5.33 9.73
C ILE A 92 -14.45 -5.75 8.28
N MET A 93 -13.70 -6.82 8.11
CA MET A 93 -13.40 -7.43 6.82
C MET A 93 -14.05 -8.81 6.80
N LEU A 94 -14.96 -9.02 5.86
CA LEU A 94 -15.67 -10.28 5.67
C LEU A 94 -15.26 -10.86 4.33
N HIS A 95 -14.87 -12.13 4.32
CA HIS A 95 -14.65 -12.88 3.10
C HIS A 95 -15.66 -14.02 3.02
N ASP A 96 -16.46 -14.05 1.96
CA ASP A 96 -17.55 -15.01 1.79
C ASP A 96 -17.20 -16.14 0.79
N ARG A 97 -18.01 -17.20 0.77
CA ARG A 97 -17.90 -18.36 -0.14
C ARG A 97 -18.20 -18.00 -1.59
N CYS A 98 -18.74 -16.81 -1.84
CA CYS A 98 -18.91 -16.28 -3.19
C CYS A 98 -17.62 -15.64 -3.70
N GLY A 99 -16.56 -15.56 -2.88
CA GLY A 99 -15.33 -14.85 -3.19
C GLY A 99 -15.48 -13.34 -3.04
N SER A 100 -16.49 -12.85 -2.32
CA SER A 100 -16.59 -11.42 -2.05
C SER A 100 -15.75 -11.03 -0.84
N LEU A 101 -15.05 -9.91 -0.96
CA LEU A 101 -14.44 -9.19 0.15
C LEU A 101 -15.32 -7.99 0.51
N THR A 102 -16.04 -8.10 1.61
CA THR A 102 -16.90 -7.06 2.15
C THR A 102 -16.19 -6.31 3.28
N GLN A 103 -16.34 -4.99 3.31
CA GLN A 103 -15.66 -4.09 4.21
C GLN A 103 -16.67 -3.19 4.88
N TRP A 104 -16.75 -3.25 6.19
CA TRP A 104 -17.62 -2.37 6.97
C TRP A 104 -16.79 -1.53 7.92
N ARG A 105 -17.28 -0.33 8.21
CA ARG A 105 -16.85 0.41 9.39
C ARG A 105 -17.96 0.34 10.42
N LEU A 106 -17.61 0.00 11.65
CA LEU A 106 -18.57 -0.10 12.76
C LEU A 106 -19.45 1.15 12.90
N ASN A 107 -18.88 2.34 12.71
CA ASN A 107 -19.61 3.59 12.95
C ASN A 107 -20.48 4.06 11.78
N THR A 108 -20.20 3.61 10.54
CA THR A 108 -20.93 4.10 9.36
C THR A 108 -21.82 3.05 8.72
N LEU A 109 -21.59 1.76 9.03
CA LEU A 109 -22.26 0.57 8.47
C LEU A 109 -22.15 0.47 6.94
N PHE A 110 -21.54 -0.62 6.44
CA PHE A 110 -21.15 -0.88 5.04
C PHE A 110 -20.25 0.20 4.39
N GLU A 111 -18.98 -0.12 4.15
CA GLU A 111 -18.07 0.74 3.39
C GLU A 111 -18.05 0.35 1.91
N LYS A 112 -17.66 -0.90 1.60
CA LYS A 112 -17.49 -1.41 0.23
C LYS A 112 -17.63 -2.92 0.17
N GLN A 113 -17.95 -3.45 -1.01
CA GLN A 113 -17.86 -4.87 -1.32
C GLN A 113 -17.13 -5.02 -2.65
N TYR A 114 -16.27 -6.03 -2.73
CA TYR A 114 -15.51 -6.36 -3.90
C TYR A 114 -15.68 -7.83 -4.24
N GLN A 115 -15.77 -8.15 -5.52
CA GLN A 115 -15.68 -9.52 -5.99
C GLN A 115 -14.20 -9.85 -6.22
N LEU A 116 -13.67 -10.83 -5.50
CA LEU A 116 -12.37 -11.41 -5.81
C LEU A 116 -12.57 -12.37 -6.98
N ASP A 117 -11.64 -12.37 -7.94
CA ASP A 117 -11.60 -13.30 -9.09
C ASP A 117 -11.20 -14.72 -8.65
N ILE A 118 -11.89 -15.23 -7.64
CA ILE A 118 -11.70 -16.55 -7.06
C ILE A 118 -13.00 -17.31 -7.36
N THR A 119 -13.00 -18.04 -8.48
CA THR A 119 -14.20 -18.73 -8.94
C THR A 119 -14.59 -19.87 -8.02
N ARG A 120 -15.89 -19.92 -7.68
CA ARG A 120 -16.56 -20.91 -6.83
C ARG A 120 -16.25 -22.35 -7.25
N PHE A 121 -15.50 -23.04 -6.42
CA PHE A 121 -15.57 -24.49 -6.35
C PHE A 121 -15.95 -24.89 -4.92
N ARG A 122 -16.71 -25.99 -4.80
CA ARG A 122 -17.06 -26.63 -3.52
C ARG A 122 -15.81 -27.24 -2.90
N ILE A 123 -14.97 -26.42 -2.29
CA ILE A 123 -13.69 -26.89 -1.76
C ILE A 123 -13.69 -26.77 -0.26
N GLU A 124 -13.31 -27.86 0.38
CA GLU A 124 -13.31 -28.05 1.83
C GLU A 124 -12.07 -27.42 2.50
N ARG A 125 -11.10 -26.93 1.72
CA ARG A 125 -9.82 -26.41 2.21
C ARG A 125 -9.56 -25.00 1.71
N TRP A 126 -10.13 -24.03 2.42
CA TRP A 126 -9.85 -22.61 2.23
C TRP A 126 -9.16 -22.10 3.49
N HIS A 127 -8.02 -21.45 3.31
CA HIS A 127 -7.42 -20.64 4.36
C HIS A 127 -7.36 -19.22 3.87
N CYS A 128 -7.86 -18.28 4.66
CA CYS A 128 -7.62 -16.88 4.38
C CYS A 128 -7.20 -16.17 5.65
N ILE A 129 -6.37 -15.16 5.50
CA ILE A 129 -5.86 -14.37 6.61
C ILE A 129 -5.61 -12.94 6.18
N PHE A 130 -5.94 -12.01 7.06
CA PHE A 130 -5.60 -10.61 6.92
C PHE A 130 -4.31 -10.31 7.67
N ASN A 131 -3.48 -9.41 7.14
CA ASN A 131 -2.38 -8.88 7.95
C ASN A 131 -2.92 -7.99 9.08
N LYS A 132 -2.05 -7.63 10.03
CA LYS A 132 -2.40 -6.88 11.25
C LYS A 132 -3.21 -5.60 10.98
N ASN A 133 -2.85 -4.88 9.92
CA ASN A 133 -3.49 -3.62 9.53
C ASN A 133 -4.66 -3.81 8.54
N SER A 134 -4.91 -5.06 8.14
CA SER A 134 -5.89 -5.46 7.13
C SER A 134 -5.75 -4.70 5.83
N THR A 135 -4.51 -4.41 5.45
CA THR A 135 -4.13 -3.86 4.15
C THR A 135 -3.91 -4.98 3.14
N LEU A 136 -3.56 -6.18 3.59
CA LEU A 136 -3.35 -7.37 2.77
C LEU A 136 -4.31 -8.49 3.20
N LEU A 137 -4.75 -9.27 2.21
CA LEU A 137 -5.50 -10.50 2.37
C LEU A 137 -4.75 -11.60 1.63
N ALA A 138 -4.32 -12.65 2.32
CA ALA A 138 -3.84 -13.87 1.69
C ALA A 138 -4.97 -14.91 1.66
N VAL A 139 -5.17 -15.54 0.52
CA VAL A 139 -6.15 -16.62 0.32
C VAL A 139 -5.40 -17.82 -0.27
N TYR A 140 -5.47 -18.96 0.41
CA TYR A 140 -5.01 -20.24 -0.11
C TYR A 140 -6.21 -21.07 -0.57
N LEU A 141 -6.18 -21.46 -1.85
CA LEU A 141 -7.22 -22.19 -2.54
C LEU A 141 -6.62 -23.10 -3.62
N GLU A 142 -6.99 -24.38 -3.66
CA GLU A 142 -6.57 -25.33 -4.72
C GLU A 142 -5.06 -25.37 -4.98
N GLU A 143 -4.23 -25.46 -3.95
CA GLU A 143 -2.76 -25.40 -4.10
C GLU A 143 -2.25 -24.02 -4.55
N TYR A 144 -3.08 -22.99 -4.64
CA TYR A 144 -2.64 -21.62 -4.97
C TYR A 144 -2.76 -20.72 -3.75
N ILE A 145 -1.74 -19.87 -3.56
CA ILE A 145 -1.85 -18.71 -2.68
C ILE A 145 -2.08 -17.49 -3.56
N TYR A 146 -3.03 -16.67 -3.19
CA TYR A 146 -3.33 -15.35 -3.76
C TYR A 146 -3.15 -14.30 -2.67
N VAL A 147 -2.55 -13.16 -3.00
CA VAL A 147 -2.42 -12.03 -2.08
C VAL A 147 -3.07 -10.81 -2.71
N TYR A 148 -4.01 -10.21 -2.00
CA TYR A 148 -4.77 -9.04 -2.43
C TYR A 148 -4.45 -7.82 -1.56
N LEU A 149 -4.44 -6.64 -2.18
CA LEU A 149 -4.58 -5.38 -1.48
C LEU A 149 -6.04 -5.18 -1.13
N THR A 150 -6.36 -5.08 0.16
CA THR A 150 -7.75 -5.00 0.59
C THR A 150 -8.43 -3.71 0.16
N GLU A 151 -7.73 -2.57 0.14
CA GLU A 151 -8.34 -1.26 -0.11
C GLU A 151 -9.16 -1.19 -1.40
N ASN A 152 -8.75 -1.93 -2.43
CA ASN A 152 -9.34 -1.95 -3.77
C ASN A 152 -9.40 -3.36 -4.39
N SER A 153 -9.14 -4.41 -3.60
CA SER A 153 -9.13 -5.81 -4.03
C SER A 153 -8.22 -6.12 -5.22
N ILE A 154 -7.13 -5.38 -5.36
CA ILE A 154 -6.12 -5.66 -6.38
C ILE A 154 -5.37 -6.93 -6.01
N LEU A 155 -5.38 -7.93 -6.89
CA LEU A 155 -4.46 -9.06 -6.82
C LEU A 155 -3.02 -8.55 -6.99
N LEU A 156 -2.20 -8.72 -5.97
CA LEU A 156 -0.79 -8.31 -5.93
C LEU A 156 0.12 -9.43 -6.43
N SER A 157 -0.09 -10.63 -5.93
CA SER A 157 0.73 -11.79 -6.29
C SER A 157 -0.09 -13.08 -6.15
N HIS A 158 0.34 -14.13 -6.86
CA HIS A 158 -0.16 -15.47 -6.63
C HIS A 158 0.93 -16.49 -6.96
N CYS A 159 0.85 -17.67 -6.36
CA CYS A 159 1.75 -18.79 -6.69
C CYS A 159 1.05 -20.13 -6.53
N LYS A 160 1.51 -21.11 -7.31
CA LYS A 160 1.20 -22.52 -7.04
C LYS A 160 2.15 -23.07 -5.97
N VAL A 161 1.61 -23.81 -5.02
CA VAL A 161 2.29 -24.46 -3.90
C VAL A 161 1.96 -25.94 -3.95
N LYS A 162 2.95 -26.76 -4.30
CA LYS A 162 2.76 -28.22 -4.48
C LYS A 162 2.52 -28.98 -3.18
N LYS A 163 2.71 -28.34 -2.03
CA LYS A 163 2.58 -28.94 -0.70
C LYS A 163 1.28 -28.44 -0.06
N ASN A 164 0.61 -29.32 0.68
CA ASN A 164 -0.57 -28.95 1.45
C ASN A 164 -0.19 -27.99 2.58
N ILE A 165 -0.80 -26.81 2.54
CA ILE A 165 -0.66 -25.81 3.59
C ILE A 165 -1.69 -26.09 4.68
N LEU A 166 -1.21 -26.24 5.92
CA LEU A 166 -2.04 -26.35 7.13
C LEU A 166 -2.50 -24.99 7.63
N LYS A 167 -1.63 -23.98 7.52
CA LYS A 167 -1.86 -22.65 8.07
C LYS A 167 -1.04 -21.60 7.31
N LEU A 168 -1.60 -20.40 7.20
CA LEU A 168 -0.90 -19.21 6.75
C LEU A 168 -0.96 -18.15 7.83
N GLU A 169 0.10 -17.38 8.00
CA GLU A 169 0.13 -16.20 8.88
C GLU A 169 0.92 -15.07 8.26
N PHE A 170 0.46 -13.83 8.47
CA PHE A 170 1.30 -12.66 8.23
C PHE A 170 2.17 -12.41 9.46
N ILE A 171 3.47 -12.23 9.23
CA ILE A 171 4.43 -11.80 10.25
C ILE A 171 5.09 -10.49 9.82
N SER A 172 5.34 -9.61 10.77
CA SER A 172 6.07 -8.37 10.55
C SER A 172 7.44 -8.52 11.18
N LEU A 173 8.50 -8.41 10.38
CA LEU A 173 9.88 -8.54 10.86
C LEU A 173 10.41 -7.20 11.38
N ASP A 174 10.03 -6.09 10.73
CA ASP A 174 10.35 -4.70 11.09
C ASP A 174 9.15 -3.77 10.80
N GLU A 175 9.22 -2.49 11.21
CA GLU A 175 8.19 -1.47 10.94
C GLU A 175 7.96 -1.29 9.42
N GLY A 176 6.97 -2.01 8.89
CA GLY A 176 6.51 -1.90 7.50
C GLY A 176 6.87 -3.07 6.60
N GLU A 177 7.72 -4.01 7.04
CA GLU A 177 8.02 -5.22 6.28
C GLU A 177 7.13 -6.38 6.71
N GLU A 178 6.12 -6.68 5.90
CA GLU A 178 5.25 -7.86 6.05
C GLU A 178 5.85 -9.06 5.30
N ARG A 179 5.71 -10.25 5.89
CA ARG A 179 6.06 -11.55 5.30
C ARG A 179 4.91 -12.53 5.48
N LEU A 180 4.81 -13.48 4.57
CA LEU A 180 3.83 -14.56 4.64
C LEU A 180 4.52 -15.85 5.12
N LEU A 181 4.12 -16.32 6.28
CA LEU A 181 4.56 -17.55 6.91
C LEU A 181 3.63 -18.69 6.49
N LEU A 182 4.19 -19.77 5.94
CA LEU A 182 3.47 -20.94 5.45
C LEU A 182 3.83 -22.15 6.31
N PHE A 183 2.83 -22.82 6.87
CA PHE A 183 2.99 -24.07 7.62
C PHE A 183 2.47 -25.23 6.78
N PHE A 184 3.27 -26.27 6.58
CA PHE A 184 2.92 -27.42 5.76
C PHE A 184 2.55 -28.65 6.60
N GLU A 185 1.81 -29.59 6.02
CA GLU A 185 1.41 -30.85 6.68
C GLU A 185 2.59 -31.72 7.16
N ASN A 186 3.78 -31.52 6.59
CA ASN A 186 4.98 -32.29 6.92
C ASN A 186 5.90 -31.57 7.93
N ASP A 187 5.36 -30.65 8.73
CA ASP A 187 6.08 -29.81 9.69
C ASP A 187 7.14 -28.88 9.08
N ASP A 188 7.17 -28.74 7.74
CA ASP A 188 7.99 -27.73 7.08
C ASP A 188 7.38 -26.33 7.28
N LEU A 189 8.25 -25.32 7.23
CA LEU A 189 7.87 -23.92 7.29
C LEU A 189 8.62 -23.13 6.21
N GLU A 190 7.90 -22.23 5.54
CA GLU A 190 8.47 -21.29 4.57
C GLU A 190 8.05 -19.85 4.88
N ILE A 191 8.96 -18.91 4.65
CA ILE A 191 8.69 -17.47 4.72
C ILE A 191 8.78 -16.93 3.30
N ARG A 192 7.71 -16.28 2.83
CA ARG A 192 7.64 -15.68 1.49
C ARG A 192 7.35 -14.19 1.56
N ASP A 193 7.76 -13.49 0.50
CA ASP A 193 7.35 -12.11 0.27
C ASP A 193 5.90 -12.12 -0.26
N PRO A 194 4.93 -11.49 0.43
CA PRO A 194 3.54 -11.47 -0.04
C PRO A 194 3.36 -10.72 -1.37
N TYR A 195 4.33 -9.92 -1.80
CA TYR A 195 4.34 -9.24 -3.09
C TYR A 195 5.05 -10.04 -4.20
N ASP A 196 5.79 -11.10 -3.85
CA ASP A 196 6.45 -12.01 -4.81
C ASP A 196 6.51 -13.45 -4.27
N LEU A 197 5.40 -14.17 -4.44
CA LEU A 197 5.22 -15.52 -3.91
C LEU A 197 5.95 -16.63 -4.70
N GLN A 198 6.71 -16.31 -5.76
CA GLN A 198 7.34 -17.34 -6.59
C GLN A 198 8.43 -18.10 -5.81
N PRO A 199 8.47 -19.44 -5.85
CA PRO A 199 9.46 -20.23 -5.12
C PRO A 199 10.88 -19.94 -5.64
N ASP A 200 11.82 -19.76 -4.71
CA ASP A 200 13.23 -19.51 -5.02
C ASP A 200 13.90 -20.73 -5.70
N SER A 201 13.33 -21.93 -5.58
CA SER A 201 13.91 -23.18 -6.07
C SER A 201 13.92 -23.38 -7.60
N GLU A 202 13.21 -22.55 -8.38
CA GLU A 202 13.21 -22.61 -9.86
C GLU A 202 14.04 -21.50 -10.52
N LYS A 203 14.74 -20.67 -9.74
CA LYS A 203 15.50 -19.53 -10.25
C LYS A 203 16.96 -19.67 -9.83
N THR A 204 17.89 -19.54 -10.78
CA THR A 204 19.31 -19.39 -10.41
C THR A 204 19.50 -18.13 -9.55
N MET A 205 20.46 -18.11 -8.63
CA MET A 205 20.71 -16.94 -7.76
C MET A 205 20.88 -15.64 -8.56
N ASP A 206 21.47 -15.70 -9.76
CA ASP A 206 21.58 -14.55 -10.66
C ASP A 206 20.23 -14.12 -11.25
N GLN A 207 19.31 -15.05 -11.51
CA GLN A 207 17.93 -14.75 -11.90
C GLN A 207 17.12 -14.22 -10.72
N ILE A 208 17.30 -14.74 -9.51
CA ILE A 208 16.67 -14.21 -8.28
C ILE A 208 17.17 -12.78 -8.04
N PHE A 209 18.48 -12.55 -8.11
CA PHE A 209 19.07 -11.23 -7.88
C PHE A 209 18.66 -10.25 -8.98
N THR A 210 18.76 -10.63 -10.25
CA THR A 210 18.36 -9.78 -11.40
C THR A 210 16.85 -9.53 -11.45
N ARG A 211 16.02 -10.46 -10.95
CA ARG A 211 14.55 -10.35 -10.93
C ARG A 211 14.04 -9.63 -9.69
N LYS A 212 14.61 -9.85 -8.50
CA LYS A 212 14.37 -9.04 -7.30
C LYS A 212 14.78 -7.59 -7.58
N ILE A 213 15.92 -7.37 -8.24
CA ILE A 213 16.29 -6.07 -8.82
C ILE A 213 15.20 -5.59 -9.79
N LYS A 214 14.87 -6.31 -10.87
CA LYS A 214 13.84 -5.86 -11.84
C LYS A 214 12.45 -5.59 -11.24
N ASN A 215 12.00 -6.34 -10.24
CA ASN A 215 10.70 -6.17 -9.57
C ASN A 215 10.74 -5.05 -8.52
N TYR A 216 11.81 -4.95 -7.75
CA TYR A 216 12.05 -3.83 -6.83
C TYR A 216 12.16 -2.49 -7.57
N TYR A 217 12.64 -2.49 -8.82
CA TYR A 217 12.61 -1.30 -9.69
C TYR A 217 11.28 -1.08 -10.42
N ARG A 218 10.41 -2.09 -10.53
CA ARG A 218 9.09 -1.96 -11.18
C ARG A 218 7.97 -1.57 -10.22
N ILE A 219 8.15 -1.81 -8.91
CA ILE A 219 7.13 -1.57 -7.88
C ILE A 219 7.76 -0.76 -6.74
N ARG A 220 8.21 0.47 -7.00
CA ARG A 220 8.40 1.43 -5.90
C ARG A 220 7.08 2.15 -5.69
N ALA A 221 6.28 1.67 -4.75
CA ALA A 221 5.14 2.44 -4.27
C ALA A 221 5.62 3.84 -3.91
N LEU A 222 4.86 4.86 -4.29
CA LEU A 222 5.17 6.22 -3.84
C LEU A 222 5.18 6.25 -2.31
N PRO A 223 5.99 7.14 -1.71
CA PRO A 223 5.96 7.32 -0.28
C PRO A 223 4.55 7.58 0.24
N THR A 224 4.27 7.04 1.41
CA THR A 224 2.99 7.20 2.08
C THR A 224 2.77 8.66 2.48
N LYS A 225 1.50 9.06 2.59
CA LYS A 225 1.14 10.41 3.07
C LYS A 225 1.81 10.73 4.40
N SER A 226 1.87 9.79 5.34
CA SER A 226 2.46 10.01 6.67
C SER A 226 3.94 10.37 6.61
N GLN A 227 4.72 9.70 5.75
CA GLN A 227 6.14 10.02 5.56
C GLN A 227 6.33 11.46 5.04
N ILE A 228 5.49 11.89 4.10
CA ILE A 228 5.58 13.24 3.56
C ILE A 228 5.14 14.26 4.61
N VAL A 229 4.08 14.00 5.35
CA VAL A 229 3.61 14.90 6.42
C VAL A 229 4.67 15.04 7.52
N GLU A 230 5.29 13.94 7.94
CA GLU A 230 6.40 13.94 8.89
C GLU A 230 7.56 14.81 8.39
N PHE A 231 7.97 14.62 7.12
CA PHE A 231 8.97 15.47 6.50
C PHE A 231 8.56 16.95 6.50
N LEU A 232 7.34 17.28 6.07
CA LEU A 232 6.85 18.65 6.00
C LEU A 232 6.83 19.33 7.37
N GLN A 233 6.41 18.62 8.43
CA GLN A 233 6.37 19.14 9.80
C GLN A 233 7.75 19.59 10.30
N LYS A 234 8.84 18.93 9.88
CA LYS A 234 10.21 19.38 10.21
C LYS A 234 10.51 20.79 9.70
N TYR A 235 9.82 21.25 8.65
CA TYR A 235 10.07 22.53 7.98
C TYR A 235 8.99 23.60 8.22
N GLU A 236 7.93 23.29 8.99
CA GLU A 236 6.91 24.28 9.39
C GLU A 236 7.39 25.19 10.55
N GLY A 237 8.51 24.86 11.20
CA GLY A 237 9.05 25.54 12.38
C GLY A 237 10.03 26.70 12.14
N GLY A 238 10.31 27.09 10.90
CA GLY A 238 10.91 28.41 10.60
C GLY A 238 12.43 28.58 10.55
N ASN A 239 13.25 27.52 10.60
CA ASN A 239 14.69 27.65 10.33
C ASN A 239 15.04 27.22 8.90
N TYR A 240 14.68 28.06 7.92
CA TYR A 240 15.12 27.91 6.54
C TYR A 240 16.57 28.37 6.41
N VAL A 241 17.53 27.43 6.38
CA VAL A 241 18.86 27.73 5.86
C VAL A 241 18.78 27.66 4.34
N GLY A 242 18.31 28.75 3.73
CA GLY A 242 18.33 28.89 2.27
C GLY A 242 19.79 28.87 1.80
N SER A 243 20.26 27.73 1.33
CA SER A 243 21.58 27.62 0.71
C SER A 243 21.42 27.73 -0.81
N LYS A 244 22.21 28.63 -1.42
CA LYS A 244 22.28 28.75 -2.88
C LYS A 244 23.00 27.52 -3.42
N CYS A 245 22.24 26.63 -4.07
CA CYS A 245 22.76 25.41 -4.66
C CYS A 245 23.48 25.70 -5.98
N ASP A 246 24.58 25.00 -6.26
CA ASP A 246 25.36 25.14 -7.49
C ASP A 246 24.75 24.38 -8.70
N GLY A 247 23.59 23.74 -8.51
CA GLY A 247 22.92 22.90 -9.51
C GLY A 247 23.18 21.40 -9.38
N SER A 248 24.04 21.00 -8.43
CA SER A 248 24.24 19.60 -8.08
C SER A 248 23.19 19.18 -7.05
N LEU A 249 22.29 18.27 -7.44
CA LEU A 249 21.12 17.95 -6.60
C LEU A 249 21.46 17.05 -5.42
N VAL A 250 22.45 16.16 -5.57
CA VAL A 250 22.85 15.20 -4.53
C VAL A 250 24.34 14.89 -4.66
N LYS A 251 25.08 15.02 -3.56
CA LYS A 251 26.39 14.39 -3.37
C LYS A 251 26.21 13.17 -2.49
N TRP A 252 26.55 11.98 -3.01
CA TRP A 252 26.52 10.71 -2.28
C TRP A 252 27.91 10.42 -1.71
N GLU A 253 28.01 10.16 -0.41
CA GLU A 253 29.26 9.76 0.25
C GLU A 253 29.14 8.36 0.84
N VAL A 254 30.18 7.53 0.68
CA VAL A 254 30.29 6.22 1.34
C VAL A 254 31.36 6.33 2.40
N SER A 255 30.94 6.47 3.66
CA SER A 255 31.84 6.21 4.79
C SER A 255 31.87 4.72 5.09
N ASN A 256 32.92 4.25 5.78
CA ASN A 256 33.18 2.84 6.12
C ASN A 256 32.07 2.16 6.96
N GLN A 257 30.94 2.82 7.22
CA GLN A 257 29.78 2.31 7.97
C GLN A 257 28.44 2.37 7.21
N ARG A 258 28.43 2.47 5.87
CA ARG A 258 27.21 2.34 5.02
C ARG A 258 26.02 3.19 5.48
N VAL A 259 26.25 4.47 5.77
CA VAL A 259 25.17 5.45 5.85
C VAL A 259 25.30 6.37 4.64
N ILE A 260 24.24 6.38 3.83
CA ILE A 260 24.14 7.22 2.64
C ILE A 260 23.43 8.51 3.05
N GLN A 261 24.12 9.65 2.92
CA GLN A 261 23.59 10.98 3.23
C GLN A 261 23.53 11.83 1.96
N ALA A 262 22.39 12.47 1.72
CA ALA A 262 22.21 13.44 0.64
C ALA A 262 22.55 14.84 1.17
N PHE A 263 23.59 15.47 0.62
CA PHE A 263 23.96 16.84 0.97
C PHE A 263 23.70 17.82 -0.18
N LEU A 264 23.23 19.02 0.15
CA LEU A 264 23.41 20.19 -0.72
C LEU A 264 24.90 20.54 -0.75
N LYS A 265 25.51 20.60 -1.94
CA LYS A 265 26.91 21.01 -2.07
C LYS A 265 27.02 22.53 -1.93
N GLU A 266 27.74 22.98 -0.90
CA GLU A 266 28.21 24.38 -0.84
C GLU A 266 29.26 24.63 -1.92
N PHE A 267 29.23 25.82 -2.52
CA PHE A 267 29.96 26.23 -3.74
C PHE A 267 31.50 25.98 -3.75
N ASN A 268 32.14 25.60 -2.64
CA ASN A 268 33.60 25.70 -2.47
C ASN A 268 34.36 24.47 -1.91
N SER A 269 33.78 23.25 -1.82
CA SER A 269 34.54 22.07 -1.32
C SER A 269 35.03 21.12 -2.42
N ASN A 270 36.36 21.01 -2.57
CA ASN A 270 37.06 20.24 -3.63
C ASN A 270 37.71 18.92 -3.16
N THR A 271 37.41 18.40 -1.97
CA THR A 271 38.23 17.36 -1.33
C THR A 271 37.57 15.98 -1.16
N TRP A 272 36.74 15.49 -2.11
CA TRP A 272 36.03 14.21 -1.92
C TRP A 272 35.85 13.40 -3.20
N GLU A 273 36.02 12.08 -3.11
CA GLU A 273 35.78 11.13 -4.21
C GLU A 273 34.27 10.82 -4.34
N SER A 274 33.70 11.13 -5.51
CA SER A 274 32.26 11.03 -5.80
C SER A 274 31.88 9.70 -6.46
N ILE A 275 30.74 9.12 -6.06
CA ILE A 275 30.22 7.89 -6.70
C ILE A 275 29.19 8.21 -7.80
N ASP A 276 28.43 9.29 -7.68
CA ASP A 276 27.57 9.81 -8.76
C ASP A 276 27.12 11.25 -8.47
N CYS A 277 26.98 12.08 -9.49
CA CYS A 277 26.32 13.38 -9.38
C CYS A 277 25.45 13.60 -10.61
N VAL A 278 24.14 13.74 -10.43
CA VAL A 278 23.30 14.26 -11.51
C VAL A 278 23.36 15.77 -11.41
N LYS A 279 24.16 16.37 -12.29
CA LYS A 279 24.07 17.80 -12.54
C LYS A 279 22.84 18.07 -13.39
N LEU A 280 22.04 18.98 -12.90
CA LEU A 280 20.87 19.44 -13.61
C LEU A 280 21.29 20.59 -14.51
N ASN A 281 20.72 20.64 -15.71
CA ASN A 281 20.89 21.79 -16.57
C ASN A 281 20.45 23.07 -15.82
N HIS A 282 21.15 24.18 -16.04
CA HIS A 282 20.80 25.49 -15.48
C HIS A 282 19.33 25.89 -15.68
N LYS A 283 18.68 25.44 -16.77
CA LYS A 283 17.23 25.63 -16.98
C LYS A 283 16.38 24.94 -15.91
N PHE A 284 16.80 23.77 -15.46
CA PHE A 284 16.10 23.00 -14.43
C PHE A 284 16.38 23.52 -13.02
N ILE A 285 17.54 24.12 -12.77
CA ILE A 285 17.81 24.84 -11.51
C ILE A 285 16.79 25.97 -11.32
N ASN A 286 16.52 26.73 -12.39
CA ASN A 286 15.49 27.76 -12.38
C ASN A 286 14.08 27.19 -12.12
N LEU A 287 13.84 25.94 -12.50
CA LEU A 287 12.59 25.25 -12.23
C LEU A 287 12.45 24.83 -10.77
N ILE A 288 13.47 24.21 -10.19
CA ILE A 288 13.40 23.75 -8.79
C ILE A 288 13.22 24.96 -7.88
N GLY A 289 13.84 26.09 -8.22
CA GLY A 289 13.88 27.25 -7.36
C GLY A 289 14.80 27.02 -6.16
N GLU A 290 14.61 27.81 -5.11
CA GLU A 290 15.40 27.71 -3.88
C GLU A 290 14.98 26.46 -3.11
N ILE A 291 15.94 25.63 -2.72
CA ILE A 291 15.67 24.44 -1.92
C ILE A 291 15.50 24.88 -0.46
N ASN A 292 14.30 24.64 0.07
CA ASN A 292 13.93 24.96 1.45
C ASN A 292 14.25 23.81 2.41
N GLY A 293 14.28 22.57 1.90
CA GLY A 293 14.54 21.37 2.67
C GLY A 293 14.70 20.13 1.80
N CYS A 294 15.48 19.17 2.28
CA CYS A 294 15.60 17.86 1.65
C CYS A 294 15.85 16.78 2.71
N ASP A 295 15.36 15.58 2.47
CA ASP A 295 15.57 14.44 3.36
C ASP A 295 15.48 13.14 2.55
N LEU A 296 15.97 12.04 3.13
CA LEU A 296 15.72 10.70 2.60
C LEU A 296 14.53 10.10 3.34
N LEU A 297 13.59 9.56 2.57
CA LEU A 297 12.45 8.83 3.10
C LEU A 297 12.85 7.39 3.43
N TYR A 298 12.02 6.67 4.20
CA TYR A 298 12.29 5.28 4.59
C TYR A 298 12.48 4.33 3.39
N ASN A 299 11.91 4.66 2.24
CA ASN A 299 12.08 3.89 0.99
C ASN A 299 13.30 4.34 0.15
N GLU A 300 14.20 5.11 0.75
CA GLU A 300 15.40 5.71 0.13
C GLU A 300 15.11 6.70 -1.00
N ASP A 301 13.86 7.11 -1.18
CA ASP A 301 13.54 8.19 -2.09
C ASP A 301 13.97 9.52 -1.48
N LEU A 302 14.54 10.39 -2.31
CA LEU A 302 14.88 11.74 -1.94
C LEU A 302 13.64 12.62 -2.05
N ILE A 303 13.23 13.19 -0.93
CA ILE A 303 12.22 14.23 -0.90
C ILE A 303 12.90 15.60 -0.87
N MET A 304 12.38 16.52 -1.67
CA MET A 304 12.90 17.87 -1.78
C MET A 304 11.75 18.87 -1.76
N PHE A 305 11.81 19.82 -0.83
CA PHE A 305 10.88 20.93 -0.75
C PHE A 305 11.57 22.21 -1.17
N THR A 306 10.95 22.94 -2.08
CA THR A 306 11.53 24.10 -2.75
C THR A 306 10.57 25.28 -2.75
N SER A 307 11.02 26.44 -3.21
CA SER A 307 10.15 27.60 -3.42
C SER A 307 9.06 27.37 -4.48
N LYS A 308 9.19 26.32 -5.29
CA LYS A 308 8.27 25.96 -6.38
C LYS A 308 7.36 24.79 -6.04
N GLY A 309 7.81 23.87 -5.19
CA GLY A 309 6.98 22.76 -4.76
C GLY A 309 7.74 21.65 -4.04
N LEU A 310 7.09 20.50 -3.96
CA LEU A 310 7.63 19.28 -3.38
C LEU A 310 7.90 18.28 -4.50
N PHE A 311 9.11 17.74 -4.50
CA PHE A 311 9.62 16.80 -5.48
C PHE A 311 10.03 15.51 -4.77
N ILE A 312 9.71 14.36 -5.35
CA ILE A 312 10.17 13.05 -4.89
C ILE A 312 10.96 12.40 -6.01
N TRP A 313 12.18 12.03 -5.70
CA TRP A 313 13.15 11.46 -6.62
C TRP A 313 13.53 10.06 -6.16
N SER A 314 13.59 9.11 -7.09
CA SER A 314 14.09 7.76 -6.83
C SER A 314 15.39 7.51 -7.55
N ILE A 315 16.26 6.71 -6.92
CA ILE A 315 17.45 6.17 -7.58
C ILE A 315 17.13 4.81 -8.17
N TRP A 316 17.39 4.68 -9.46
CA TRP A 316 17.31 3.43 -10.17
C TRP A 316 18.71 2.83 -10.26
N GLN A 317 19.12 2.08 -9.22
CA GLN A 317 20.50 1.62 -9.06
C GLN A 317 20.97 0.79 -10.27
N LYS A 318 20.07 0.02 -10.92
CA LYS A 318 20.39 -0.76 -12.13
C LYS A 318 20.96 0.10 -13.26
N TYR A 319 20.48 1.33 -13.40
CA TYR A 319 20.94 2.26 -14.43
C TYR A 319 21.82 3.37 -13.86
N LYS A 320 22.00 3.40 -12.53
CA LYS A 320 22.55 4.53 -11.78
C LYS A 320 21.90 5.85 -12.22
N LYS A 321 20.55 5.85 -12.30
CA LYS A 321 19.79 7.02 -12.77
C LYS A 321 18.90 7.56 -11.68
N ILE A 322 18.91 8.88 -11.52
CA ILE A 322 17.92 9.57 -10.72
C ILE A 322 16.72 9.88 -11.61
N ARG A 323 15.52 9.56 -11.12
CA ARG A 323 14.26 9.79 -11.81
C ARG A 323 13.28 10.52 -10.90
N LEU A 324 12.60 11.51 -11.47
CA LEU A 324 11.50 12.17 -10.79
C LEU A 324 10.32 11.19 -10.74
N ARG A 325 9.73 11.00 -9.56
CA ARG A 325 8.56 10.15 -9.35
C ARG A 325 7.30 10.92 -8.98
N TYR A 326 7.45 12.08 -8.36
CA TYR A 326 6.29 12.86 -7.93
C TYR A 326 6.64 14.35 -7.88
N PHE A 327 5.66 15.17 -8.23
CA PHE A 327 5.72 16.62 -8.08
C PHE A 327 4.37 17.19 -7.69
N ILE A 328 4.37 18.09 -6.71
CA ILE A 328 3.24 18.95 -6.40
C ILE A 328 3.73 20.37 -6.17
N ARG A 329 2.95 21.36 -6.62
CA ARG A 329 3.30 22.78 -6.43
C ARG A 329 3.23 23.18 -4.97
N LYS A 330 4.01 24.20 -4.61
CA LYS A 330 4.10 24.71 -3.24
C LYS A 330 2.75 25.12 -2.66
N ASP A 331 1.93 25.82 -3.45
CA ASP A 331 0.59 26.26 -3.05
C ASP A 331 -0.42 25.12 -2.89
N ARG A 332 -0.07 23.91 -3.33
CA ARG A 332 -0.88 22.69 -3.23
C ARG A 332 -0.31 21.68 -2.25
N VAL A 333 0.78 21.99 -1.54
CA VAL A 333 1.35 21.08 -0.54
C VAL A 333 0.38 20.82 0.61
N GLU A 334 -0.45 21.81 0.98
CA GLU A 334 -1.51 21.61 1.98
C GLU A 334 -2.57 20.61 1.54
N ASP A 335 -2.77 20.41 0.23
CA ASP A 335 -3.66 19.38 -0.30
C ASP A 335 -3.21 18.00 0.18
N ILE A 336 -1.90 17.75 0.36
CA ILE A 336 -1.38 16.48 0.89
C ILE A 336 -1.90 16.24 2.30
N LYS A 337 -1.84 17.27 3.17
CA LYS A 337 -2.30 17.15 4.57
C LYS A 337 -3.80 16.97 4.64
N ALA A 338 -4.55 17.69 3.81
CA ALA A 338 -6.00 17.62 3.73
C ALA A 338 -6.52 16.35 3.03
N TYR A 339 -5.69 15.64 2.25
CA TYR A 339 -6.13 14.49 1.47
C TYR A 339 -6.59 13.33 2.37
N GLU A 340 -7.83 12.89 2.26
CA GLU A 340 -8.41 11.90 3.19
C GLU A 340 -7.74 10.52 3.11
N LYS A 341 -7.17 10.17 1.95
CA LYS A 341 -6.53 8.87 1.73
C LYS A 341 -5.10 8.86 2.28
N ASN A 342 -4.60 7.68 2.63
CA ASN A 342 -3.19 7.49 3.03
C ASN A 342 -2.21 7.58 1.84
N LEU A 343 -2.74 7.77 0.64
CA LEU A 343 -2.00 7.96 -0.61
C LEU A 343 -1.73 9.45 -0.85
N LEU A 344 -0.85 9.75 -1.81
CA LEU A 344 -0.64 11.13 -2.24
C LEU A 344 -1.79 11.59 -3.14
N PRO A 345 -2.16 12.89 -3.12
CA PRO A 345 -3.03 13.44 -4.14
C PRO A 345 -2.36 13.34 -5.51
N ALA A 346 -3.15 13.35 -6.59
CA ALA A 346 -2.61 13.31 -7.93
C ALA A 346 -1.60 14.46 -8.17
N PRO A 347 -0.46 14.20 -8.82
CA PRO A 347 0.51 15.24 -9.19
C PRO A 347 -0.15 16.39 -9.97
N ASP A 348 0.43 17.58 -9.87
CA ASP A 348 0.01 18.71 -10.72
C ASP A 348 0.62 18.59 -12.12
N PHE A 349 0.10 17.62 -12.88
CA PHE A 349 0.59 17.32 -14.22
C PHE A 349 0.45 18.52 -15.17
N ILE A 350 -0.65 19.29 -15.11
CA ILE A 350 -0.83 20.45 -16.00
C ILE A 350 0.28 21.48 -15.78
N TYR A 351 0.51 21.87 -14.53
CA TYR A 351 1.58 22.81 -14.22
C TYR A 351 2.94 22.25 -14.62
N PHE A 352 3.17 20.98 -14.34
CA PHE A 352 4.44 20.34 -14.66
C PHE A 352 4.68 20.30 -16.17
N ILE A 353 3.67 19.96 -16.98
CA ILE A 353 3.81 19.97 -18.44
C ILE A 353 4.10 21.39 -18.95
N LEU A 354 3.32 22.39 -18.49
CA LEU A 354 3.44 23.79 -18.88
C LEU A 354 4.86 24.35 -18.71
N HIS A 355 5.52 23.99 -17.61
CA HIS A 355 6.79 24.61 -17.23
C HIS A 355 7.99 23.71 -17.54
N ASN A 356 7.79 22.39 -17.69
CA ASN A 356 8.88 21.40 -17.60
C ASN A 356 8.98 20.45 -18.76
N GLU A 357 8.14 20.58 -19.79
CA GLU A 357 8.25 19.73 -20.97
C GLU A 357 9.64 19.77 -21.61
N GLN A 358 10.25 20.96 -21.67
CA GLN A 358 11.58 21.15 -22.25
C GLN A 358 12.71 21.01 -21.22
N SER A 359 12.40 20.58 -19.99
CA SER A 359 13.41 20.38 -18.96
C SER A 359 14.15 19.07 -19.20
N TYR A 360 15.46 19.16 -19.37
CA TYR A 360 16.33 18.00 -19.51
C TYR A 360 17.55 18.05 -18.56
N THR A 361 18.06 16.88 -18.21
CA THR A 361 19.30 16.69 -17.45
C THR A 361 20.53 16.91 -18.35
N GLU A 362 21.74 17.05 -17.80
CA GLU A 362 22.96 17.22 -18.61
C GLU A 362 23.20 16.05 -19.60
N ASP A 363 22.73 14.85 -19.30
CA ASP A 363 22.75 13.69 -20.20
C ASP A 363 21.57 13.66 -21.21
N ASN A 364 20.94 14.82 -21.46
CA ASN A 364 19.86 15.04 -22.42
C ASN A 364 18.58 14.20 -22.18
N ARG A 365 18.28 13.82 -20.94
CA ARG A 365 17.02 13.14 -20.62
C ARG A 365 15.95 14.15 -20.31
N TYR A 366 14.82 14.07 -21.02
CA TYR A 366 13.65 14.91 -20.74
C TYR A 366 12.93 14.39 -19.50
N LEU A 367 12.98 15.16 -18.41
CA LEU A 367 12.48 14.72 -17.11
C LEU A 367 10.96 14.51 -17.11
N PHE A 368 10.24 15.34 -17.85
CA PHE A 368 8.80 15.15 -18.03
C PHE A 368 8.48 13.89 -18.83
N GLU A 369 9.19 13.66 -19.93
CA GLU A 369 8.97 12.47 -20.74
C GLU A 369 9.30 11.19 -19.96
N GLU A 370 10.38 11.19 -19.17
CA GLU A 370 10.71 10.08 -18.28
C GLU A 370 9.65 9.84 -17.21
N LEU A 371 9.21 10.89 -16.50
CA LEU A 371 8.14 10.79 -15.50
C LEU A 371 6.86 10.22 -16.13
N LEU A 372 6.51 10.70 -17.32
CA LEU A 372 5.31 10.25 -18.03
C LEU A 372 5.45 8.78 -18.47
N ASN A 373 6.57 8.41 -19.09
CA ASN A 373 6.82 7.03 -19.50
C ASN A 373 6.81 6.11 -18.27
N ASP A 374 7.37 6.54 -17.14
CA ASP A 374 7.37 5.76 -15.90
C ASP A 374 5.95 5.56 -15.37
N TYR A 375 5.09 6.59 -15.38
CA TYR A 375 3.68 6.44 -15.01
C TYR A 375 2.90 5.57 -15.99
N ILE A 376 3.21 5.68 -17.29
CA ILE A 376 2.58 4.85 -18.30
C ILE A 376 2.99 3.40 -18.09
N ASP A 377 4.26 3.11 -17.84
CA ASP A 377 4.83 1.77 -17.72
C ASP A 377 4.56 1.11 -16.35
N ASP A 378 4.38 1.89 -15.29
CA ASP A 378 4.09 1.42 -13.93
C ASP A 378 2.59 1.17 -13.74
N ASN A 379 2.21 -0.11 -13.67
CA ASN A 379 0.81 -0.52 -13.57
C ASN A 379 0.15 -0.02 -12.29
N ILE A 380 0.89 0.25 -11.21
CA ILE A 380 0.30 0.77 -9.97
C ILE A 380 0.04 2.26 -10.12
N LEU A 381 1.02 3.03 -10.62
CA LEU A 381 0.84 4.46 -10.83
C LEU A 381 -0.22 4.77 -11.87
N MET A 382 -0.29 4.00 -12.96
CA MET A 382 -1.35 4.12 -13.94
C MET A 382 -2.73 3.88 -13.32
N LYS A 383 -2.85 2.89 -12.43
CA LYS A 383 -4.11 2.63 -11.71
C LYS A 383 -4.50 3.75 -10.75
N LEU A 384 -3.51 4.37 -10.10
CA LEU A 384 -3.76 5.42 -9.10
C LEU A 384 -4.05 6.78 -9.73
N TYR A 385 -3.33 7.16 -10.79
CA TYR A 385 -3.32 8.52 -11.33
C TYR A 385 -3.45 8.60 -12.85
N GLY A 386 -3.65 7.47 -13.55
CA GLY A 386 -3.69 7.42 -15.01
C GLY A 386 -4.76 8.32 -15.62
N LYS A 387 -5.93 8.43 -14.97
CA LYS A 387 -7.03 9.28 -15.44
C LYS A 387 -6.66 10.77 -15.39
N GLU A 388 -6.10 11.23 -14.27
CA GLU A 388 -5.65 12.61 -14.06
C GLU A 388 -4.49 12.97 -14.97
N LEU A 389 -3.55 12.04 -15.14
CA LEU A 389 -2.43 12.15 -16.07
C LEU A 389 -2.94 12.39 -17.50
N LEU A 390 -3.87 11.54 -17.96
CA LEU A 390 -4.46 11.64 -19.30
C LEU A 390 -5.26 12.91 -19.49
N LYS A 391 -6.11 13.25 -18.52
CA LYS A 391 -6.88 14.50 -18.56
C LYS A 391 -5.96 15.70 -18.71
N SER A 392 -4.87 15.73 -17.94
CA SER A 392 -3.89 16.82 -17.98
C SER A 392 -3.16 16.87 -19.32
N TYR A 393 -2.76 15.72 -19.85
CA TYR A 393 -2.06 15.61 -21.13
C TYR A 393 -2.94 16.03 -22.32
N LEU A 394 -4.16 15.50 -22.41
CA LEU A 394 -5.11 15.83 -23.49
C LEU A 394 -5.46 17.31 -23.49
N THR A 395 -5.68 17.88 -22.30
CA THR A 395 -5.98 19.31 -22.15
C THR A 395 -4.83 20.19 -22.62
N PHE A 396 -3.58 19.77 -22.39
CA PHE A 396 -2.42 20.59 -22.66
C PHE A 396 -1.86 20.46 -24.09
N LYS A 397 -1.84 19.24 -24.63
CA LYS A 397 -1.10 18.94 -25.87
C LYS A 397 -1.91 19.03 -27.15
N ASN A 398 -3.15 19.55 -27.11
CA ASN A 398 -4.07 19.51 -28.26
C ASN A 398 -4.05 18.13 -28.94
N TYR A 399 -4.17 17.05 -28.15
CA TYR A 399 -4.21 15.69 -28.68
C TYR A 399 -2.94 15.20 -29.39
N SER A 400 -1.75 15.45 -28.81
CA SER A 400 -0.51 14.85 -29.32
C SER A 400 -0.66 13.32 -29.48
N TYR A 401 -0.52 12.89 -30.74
CA TYR A 401 -0.75 11.51 -31.20
C TYR A 401 0.22 10.51 -30.55
N THR A 402 1.47 10.90 -30.29
CA THR A 402 2.55 9.97 -29.91
C THR A 402 2.35 9.32 -28.54
N ILE A 403 1.87 10.07 -27.55
CA ILE A 403 1.62 9.55 -26.19
C ILE A 403 0.29 8.80 -26.13
N THR A 404 -0.69 9.29 -26.89
CA THR A 404 -1.97 8.59 -27.09
C THR A 404 -1.73 7.21 -27.71
N GLU A 405 -0.88 7.13 -28.74
CA GLU A 405 -0.46 5.89 -29.40
C GLU A 405 0.31 4.95 -28.47
N LYS A 406 1.27 5.46 -27.68
CA LYS A 406 1.98 4.67 -26.65
C LYS A 406 1.01 4.07 -25.63
N LEU A 407 0.04 4.87 -25.17
CA LEU A 407 -0.95 4.45 -24.19
C LEU A 407 -1.87 3.38 -24.76
N PHE A 408 -2.41 3.60 -25.97
CA PHE A 408 -3.19 2.60 -26.68
C PHE A 408 -2.39 1.33 -26.91
N SER A 409 -1.14 1.45 -27.35
CA SER A 409 -0.25 0.30 -27.55
C SER A 409 -0.03 -0.50 -26.26
N LYS A 410 0.12 0.19 -25.12
CA LYS A 410 0.21 -0.47 -23.82
C LYS A 410 -1.10 -1.17 -23.45
N ILE A 411 -2.22 -0.47 -23.60
CA ILE A 411 -3.56 -1.00 -23.32
C ILE A 411 -3.84 -2.23 -24.19
N PHE A 412 -3.54 -2.19 -25.49
CA PHE A 412 -3.72 -3.32 -26.40
C PHE A 412 -2.84 -4.51 -26.01
N LYS A 413 -1.57 -4.28 -25.66
CA LYS A 413 -0.69 -5.35 -25.15
C LYS A 413 -1.20 -5.96 -23.85
N GLU A 414 -1.73 -5.15 -22.94
CA GLU A 414 -2.31 -5.65 -21.69
C GLU A 414 -3.68 -6.31 -21.88
N ILE A 415 -4.41 -5.98 -22.96
CA ILE A 415 -5.66 -6.66 -23.36
C ILE A 415 -5.37 -8.06 -23.94
N GLU A 416 -4.21 -8.24 -24.59
CA GLU A 416 -3.77 -9.56 -25.05
C GLU A 416 -3.42 -10.50 -23.87
N ASP A 417 -3.00 -9.95 -22.73
CA ASP A 417 -2.88 -10.71 -21.48
C ASP A 417 -4.28 -10.92 -20.85
N ASP A 418 -4.60 -12.15 -20.41
CA ASP A 418 -5.95 -12.56 -19.97
C ASP A 418 -6.45 -11.96 -18.63
N ASN A 419 -5.84 -10.88 -18.15
CA ASN A 419 -6.23 -10.23 -16.90
C ASN A 419 -7.40 -9.25 -17.11
N PHE A 420 -8.63 -9.75 -16.93
CA PHE A 420 -9.89 -9.00 -17.10
C PHE A 420 -9.95 -7.67 -16.31
N LEU A 421 -9.38 -7.61 -15.09
CA LEU A 421 -9.39 -6.40 -14.28
C LEU A 421 -8.48 -5.29 -14.84
N VAL A 422 -7.33 -5.67 -15.40
CA VAL A 422 -6.44 -4.72 -16.10
C VAL A 422 -7.16 -4.16 -17.34
N LYS A 423 -7.99 -4.97 -18.00
CA LYS A 423 -8.81 -4.54 -19.14
C LYS A 423 -9.83 -3.48 -18.73
N ILE A 424 -10.54 -3.62 -17.61
CA ILE A 424 -11.59 -2.66 -17.18
C ILE A 424 -11.03 -1.25 -16.97
N GLN A 425 -9.93 -1.11 -16.22
CA GLN A 425 -9.36 0.21 -15.93
C GLN A 425 -8.75 0.86 -17.18
N SER A 426 -8.13 0.05 -18.02
CA SER A 426 -7.68 0.46 -19.36
C SER A 426 -8.87 0.87 -20.23
N PHE A 427 -10.01 0.18 -20.15
CA PHE A 427 -11.24 0.55 -20.84
C PHE A 427 -11.86 1.84 -20.29
N ASP A 428 -11.81 2.10 -18.99
CA ASP A 428 -12.26 3.38 -18.40
C ASP A 428 -11.44 4.55 -18.93
N ILE A 429 -10.12 4.35 -19.01
CA ILE A 429 -9.17 5.27 -19.61
C ILE A 429 -9.49 5.52 -21.10
N VAL A 430 -9.71 4.44 -21.87
CA VAL A 430 -10.07 4.51 -23.30
C VAL A 430 -11.42 5.17 -23.51
N THR A 431 -12.42 4.85 -22.69
CA THR A 431 -13.78 5.40 -22.77
C THR A 431 -13.76 6.89 -22.47
N PHE A 432 -12.97 7.30 -21.47
CA PHE A 432 -12.73 8.71 -21.18
C PHE A 432 -12.07 9.42 -22.37
N LEU A 433 -11.04 8.82 -22.97
CA LEU A 433 -10.36 9.34 -24.18
C LEU A 433 -11.34 9.51 -25.33
N PHE A 434 -12.13 8.47 -25.65
CA PHE A 434 -13.13 8.51 -26.72
C PHE A 434 -14.17 9.61 -26.46
N THR A 435 -14.72 9.69 -25.24
CA THR A 435 -15.70 10.72 -24.88
C THR A 435 -15.13 12.12 -25.03
N LYS A 436 -13.84 12.31 -24.70
CA LYS A 436 -13.18 13.61 -24.83
C LYS A 436 -12.84 13.94 -26.28
N LEU A 437 -12.38 12.98 -27.07
CA LEU A 437 -12.07 13.18 -28.49
C LEU A 437 -13.32 13.45 -29.33
N THR A 438 -14.45 12.78 -29.05
CA THR A 438 -15.72 12.99 -29.78
C THR A 438 -16.40 14.31 -29.46
N GLN A 439 -15.99 15.02 -28.40
CA GLN A 439 -16.45 16.37 -28.07
C GLN A 439 -15.76 17.45 -28.93
N PHE A 440 -14.81 17.08 -29.79
CA PHE A 440 -14.08 18.00 -30.67
C PHE A 440 -14.52 17.74 -32.12
N PRO A 441 -14.87 18.81 -32.87
CA PRO A 441 -15.40 18.69 -34.22
C PRO A 441 -14.38 18.20 -35.26
#